data_AF-A0A3A6CRW8-F1
#
_entry.id   AF-A0A3A6CRW8-F1
#
_cell.length_a   1.000
_cell.length_b   1.000
_cell.length_c   1.000
_cell.angle_alpha   90.00
_cell.angle_beta   90.00
_cell.angle_gamma   90.00
#
_symmetry.space_group_name_H-M   'P 1'
#
loop_
_entity.id
_entity.type
_entity.pdbx_description
1 polymer ?
#
loop_
_entity_poly.entity_id
_entity_poly.type
_entity_poly.pdbx_seq_one_letter_code
_entity_poly.pdbx_strand_id
1 'polypeptide(L)' 'MKANELREMQTAELTSKLADLKAELFNLRFQHAINQLENPGRIEAVKKDIARVMTVLAEKQ' A
#
# COMPACT_ATOMS: atom_id res chain seq x y z
N MET A 1 2.78 -6.97 3.57
CA MET A 1 4.23 -6.72 3.83
C MET A 1 4.64 -7.04 5.27
N LYS A 2 5.91 -7.39 5.52
CA LYS A 2 6.48 -7.48 6.89
C LYS A 2 7.01 -6.11 7.33
N ALA A 3 6.75 -5.73 8.58
CA ALA A 3 7.14 -4.42 9.12
C ALA A 3 8.65 -4.19 9.19
N ASN A 4 9.43 -5.26 9.36
CA ASN A 4 10.89 -5.17 9.46
C ASN A 4 11.54 -4.75 8.14
N GLU A 5 11.10 -5.30 7.01
CA GLU A 5 11.59 -4.91 5.68
C GLU A 5 11.27 -3.45 5.37
N LEU A 6 10.10 -2.96 5.79
CA LEU A 6 9.72 -1.55 5.60
C LEU A 6 10.60 -0.60 6.44
N ARG A 7 11.05 -1.02 7.63
CA ARG A 7 11.92 -0.21 8.49
C ARG A 7 13.35 -0.12 7.97
N GLU A 8 13.83 -1.12 7.23
CA GLU A 8 15.18 -1.10 6.64
C GLU A 8 15.28 -0.21 5.39
N MET A 9 14.17 0.08 4.70
CA MET A 9 14.15 0.90 3.48
C MET A 9 14.37 2.39 3.72
N GLN A 10 14.96 3.09 2.75
CA GLN A 10 15.14 4.54 2.82
C GLN A 10 13.80 5.28 2.77
N THR A 11 13.72 6.48 3.36
CA THR A 11 12.49 7.31 3.35
C THR A 11 12.02 7.62 1.94
N ALA A 12 12.95 7.83 1.00
CA ALA A 12 12.66 8.04 -0.41
C ALA A 12 12.08 6.80 -1.13
N GLU A 13 12.50 5.60 -0.74
CA GLU A 13 11.94 4.35 -1.30
C GLU A 13 10.55 4.08 -0.74
N LEU A 14 10.32 4.42 0.53
CA LEU A 14 9.00 4.31 1.17
C LEU A 14 7.97 5.24 0.52
N THR A 15 8.35 6.47 0.17
CA THR A 15 7.46 7.39 -0.55
C THR A 15 7.16 6.93 -1.96
N SER A 16 8.15 6.37 -2.67
CA SER A 16 7.93 5.73 -3.99
C SER A 16 6.95 4.57 -3.89
N LYS A 17 7.17 3.63 -2.96
CA LYS A 17 6.25 2.51 -2.71
C LYS A 17 4.85 2.97 -2.33
N LEU A 18 4.72 4.05 -1.57
CA LEU A 18 3.42 4.60 -1.19
C LEU A 18 2.65 5.09 -2.43
N ALA A 19 3.33 5.71 -3.39
CA ALA A 19 2.72 6.12 -4.66
C ALA A 19 2.24 4.91 -5.47
N ASP A 20 3.06 3.86 -5.58
CA ASP A 20 2.72 2.63 -6.29
C ASP A 20 1.49 1.93 -5.67
N LEU A 21 1.46 1.80 -4.34
CA LEU A 21 0.33 1.18 -3.62
C LEU A 21 -0.96 1.99 -3.76
N LYS A 22 -0.88 3.32 -3.82
CA LYS A 22 -2.05 4.17 -4.09
C LYS A 22 -2.58 3.95 -5.51
N ALA A 23 -1.70 3.80 -6.50
CA ALA A 23 -2.09 3.49 -7.87
C ALA A 23 -2.72 2.09 -7.96
N GLU A 24 -2.16 1.08 -7.28
CA GLU A 24 -2.76 -0.26 -7.19
C GLU A 24 -4.14 -0.19 -6.53
N LEU A 25 -4.30 0.56 -5.43
CA LEU A 25 -5.60 0.75 -4.78
C LEU A 25 -6.63 1.41 -5.72
N PHE A 26 -6.21 2.38 -6.53
CA PHE A 26 -7.08 3.00 -7.52
C PHE A 26 -7.55 1.99 -8.57
N ASN A 27 -6.63 1.20 -9.12
CA ASN A 27 -6.95 0.14 -10.08
C ASN A 27 -7.88 -0.92 -9.48
N LEU A 28 -7.64 -1.34 -8.24
CA LEU A 28 -8.51 -2.29 -7.55
C LEU A 28 -9.90 -1.69 -7.28
N ARG A 29 -10.00 -0.41 -6.92
CA ARG A 29 -11.31 0.27 -6.77
C ARG A 29 -12.04 0.37 -8.11
N PHE A 30 -11.31 0.61 -9.20
CA PHE A 30 -11.87 0.64 -10.54
C PHE A 30 -12.38 -0.73 -10.98
N GLN A 31 -11.58 -1.78 -10.80
CA GLN A 31 -11.97 -3.18 -11.03
C GLN A 31 -13.18 -3.61 -10.19
N HIS A 32 -13.26 -3.13 -8.95
CA HIS A 32 -14.42 -3.35 -8.08
C HIS A 32 -15.68 -2.66 -8.61
N ALA A 33 -15.57 -1.43 -9.11
CA ALA A 33 -16.70 -0.69 -9.67
C ALA A 33 -17.26 -1.35 -10.94
N ILE A 34 -16.41 -1.97 -11.76
CA ILE A 34 -16.83 -2.72 -12.96
C ILE A 34 -17.21 -4.18 -12.66
N ASN A 35 -17.29 -4.58 -11.39
CA ASN A 35 -17.59 -5.94 -10.93
C ASN A 35 -16.66 -7.05 -11.50
N GLN A 36 -15.44 -6.70 -11.92
CA GLN A 36 -14.42 -7.67 -12.37
C GLN A 36 -13.41 -8.02 -11.28
N LEU A 37 -13.73 -7.72 -10.02
CA LEU A 37 -12.80 -7.94 -8.93
C LEU A 37 -12.85 -9.40 -8.45
N GLU A 38 -11.87 -10.20 -8.86
CA GLU A 38 -11.76 -11.60 -8.44
C GLU A 38 -11.47 -11.76 -6.94
N ASN A 39 -10.77 -10.79 -6.33
CA ASN A 39 -10.34 -10.88 -4.93
C ASN A 39 -10.57 -9.58 -4.13
N PRO A 40 -11.75 -9.43 -3.50
CA PRO A 40 -12.08 -8.31 -2.61
C PRO A 40 -11.09 -8.12 -1.45
N GLY A 41 -10.52 -9.22 -0.92
CA GLY A 41 -9.55 -9.17 0.18
C GLY A 41 -8.27 -8.41 -0.15
N ARG A 42 -7.93 -8.26 -1.44
CA ARG A 42 -6.72 -7.52 -1.86
C ARG A 42 -6.85 -6.02 -1.61
N ILE A 43 -8.06 -5.45 -1.68
CA ILE A 43 -8.30 -4.04 -1.35
C ILE A 43 -7.94 -3.76 0.11
N GLU A 44 -8.36 -4.65 1.01
CA GLU A 44 -8.09 -4.50 2.44
C GLU A 44 -6.59 -4.71 2.75
N ALA A 45 -5.95 -5.67 2.08
CA ALA A 45 -4.51 -5.90 2.20
C ALA A 45 -3.70 -4.66 1.76
N VAL A 46 -4.02 -4.08 0.59
CA VAL A 46 -3.34 -2.88 0.08
C VAL A 46 -3.56 -1.68 1.01
N LYS A 47 -4.77 -1.49 1.56
CA LYS A 47 -5.03 -0.46 2.58
C LYS A 47 -4.16 -0.63 3.83
N LYS A 48 -4.04 -1.87 4.34
CA LYS A 48 -3.18 -2.18 5.50
C LYS A 48 -1.71 -1.93 5.20
N ASP A 49 -1.26 -2.26 3.99
CA ASP A 49 0.13 -2.03 3.59
C ASP A 49 0.44 -0.53 3.43
N ILE A 50 -0.48 0.29 2.89
CA ILE A 50 -0.35 1.77 2.88
C ILE A 50 -0.24 2.31 4.31
N ALA A 51 -1.10 1.85 5.23
CA ALA A 51 -1.07 2.29 6.62
C ALA A 51 0.27 1.95 7.31
N ARG A 52 0.83 0.76 7.04
CA ARG A 52 2.15 0.36 7.55
C ARG A 52 3.27 1.27 7.02
N VAL A 53 3.28 1.57 5.71
CA VAL A 53 4.27 2.48 5.11
C VAL A 53 4.17 3.88 5.73
N MET A 54 2.96 4.41 5.90
CA MET A 54 2.75 5.71 6.55
C MET A 54 3.22 5.72 8.01
N THR A 55 2.98 4.63 8.74
CA THR A 55 3.43 4.49 10.14
C THR A 55 4.96 4.50 10.22
N VAL A 56 5.65 3.74 9.36
CA VAL A 56 7.11 3.72 9.33
C VAL A 56 7.70 5.06 8.88
N LEU A 57 7.06 5.76 7.94
CA LEU A 57 7.45 7.12 7.56
C LEU A 57 7.36 8.08 8.75
N ALA A 58 6.30 7.99 9.55
CA ALA A 58 6.13 8.79 10.76
C ALA A 58 7.12 8.40 11.87
N GLU A 59 7.49 7.11 12.00
CA GLU A 59 8.53 6.65 12.94
C GLU A 59 9.94 7.16 12.58
N LYS A 60 10.19 7.47 11.30
CA LYS A 60 11.49 7.95 10.79
C LYS A 60 11.61 9.47 10.73
N GLN A 61 10.51 10.18 10.96
CA GLN A 61 10.45 11.65 10.95
C GLN A 61 10.82 12.20 12.32
#